data_AF-A0A3S4ISE8-F1
#
_entry.id   AF-A0A3S4ISE8-F1
#
_cell.length_a   1.000
_cell.length_b   1.000
_cell.length_c   1.000
_cell.angle_alpha   90.00
_cell.angle_beta   90.00
_cell.angle_gamma   90.00
#
_symmetry.space_group_name_H-M   'P 1'
#
loop_
_entity.id
_entity.type
_entity.pdbx_description
1 polymer ?
#
loop_
_entity_poly.entity_id
_entity_poly.type
_entity_poly.pdbx_seq_one_letter_code
_entity_poly.pdbx_strand_id
1 'polypeptide(L)' 'MNALIVPQWPLPKGVAACSSTRIGGVSLPPYDSLNLGAHCGDNLEHVEENRKRLFAAGNLPSKPVWLEQVHGKMC' A
#
# COMPACT_ATOMS: atom_id res chain seq x y z
N MET A 1 -0.65 -3.61 16.55
CA MET A 1 -0.44 -2.46 15.64
C MET A 1 -1.09 -2.78 14.31
N ASN A 2 -1.71 -1.78 13.64
CA ASN A 2 -2.55 -2.04 12.47
C ASN A 2 -1.81 -1.72 11.16
N ALA A 3 -1.95 -2.61 10.16
CA ALA A 3 -1.34 -2.43 8.85
C ALA A 3 -2.01 -1.31 8.04
N LEU A 4 -3.25 -0.96 8.38
CA LEU A 4 -4.04 0.04 7.68
C LEU A 4 -4.55 1.13 8.62
N ILE A 5 -4.58 2.35 8.08
CA ILE A 5 -5.29 3.51 8.59
C ILE A 5 -6.56 3.66 7.74
N VAL A 6 -7.70 3.81 8.40
CA VAL A 6 -8.97 4.18 7.75
C VAL A 6 -9.19 5.68 7.99
N PRO A 7 -9.38 6.52 6.96
CA PRO A 7 -9.54 7.96 7.15
C PRO A 7 -10.80 8.33 7.96
N GLN A 8 -10.65 9.18 8.98
CA GLN A 8 -11.76 9.71 9.80
C GLN A 8 -12.39 10.93 9.14
N TRP A 9 -13.22 10.71 8.13
CA TRP A 9 -13.99 11.73 7.42
C TRP A 9 -15.40 11.20 7.10
N PRO A 10 -16.38 12.05 6.72
CA PRO A 10 -17.73 11.58 6.40
C PRO A 10 -17.75 10.83 5.06
N LEU A 11 -17.30 9.57 5.09
CA LEU A 11 -17.17 8.70 3.93
C LEU A 11 -18.56 8.46 3.30
N PRO A 12 -18.79 8.87 2.04
CA PRO A 12 -20.06 8.62 1.37
C PRO A 12 -20.34 7.12 1.20
N LYS A 13 -21.63 6.76 1.15
CA LYS A 13 -22.03 5.40 0.80
C LYS A 13 -21.53 5.06 -0.62
N GLY A 14 -20.88 3.91 -0.78
CA GLY A 14 -20.31 3.47 -2.07
C GLY A 14 -18.84 3.84 -2.29
N VAL A 15 -18.20 4.56 -1.36
CA VAL A 15 -16.76 4.86 -1.41
C VAL A 15 -16.04 4.02 -0.35
N ALA A 16 -14.84 3.51 -0.69
CA ALA A 16 -13.92 2.88 0.24
C ALA A 16 -12.55 3.55 0.16
N ALA A 17 -11.85 3.70 1.29
CA ALA A 17 -10.52 4.30 1.35
C ALA A 17 -9.69 3.70 2.49
N CYS A 18 -8.40 3.51 2.26
CA CYS A 18 -7.43 3.10 3.28
C CYS A 18 -6.05 3.70 2.95
N SER A 19 -5.18 3.77 3.96
CA SER A 19 -3.77 4.13 3.82
C SER A 19 -2.91 3.13 4.59
N SER A 20 -1.83 2.63 4.00
CA SER A 20 -0.96 1.65 4.65
C SER A 20 -0.05 2.29 5.70
N THR A 21 0.34 1.50 6.71
CA THR A 21 1.50 1.78 7.56
C THR A 21 2.67 0.90 7.14
N ARG A 22 3.85 1.06 7.76
CA ARG A 22 5.00 0.18 7.51
C ARG A 22 4.88 -1.22 8.15
N ILE A 23 3.79 -1.51 8.87
CA ILE A 23 3.67 -2.68 9.75
C ILE A 23 2.89 -3.80 9.06
N GLY A 24 3.33 -5.06 9.25
CA GLY A 24 2.58 -6.25 8.82
C GLY A 24 3.07 -6.88 7.51
N GLY A 25 4.22 -6.44 6.99
CA GLY A 25 4.82 -7.04 5.80
C GLY A 25 5.94 -8.02 6.12
N VAL A 26 6.76 -8.33 5.12
CA VAL A 26 7.85 -9.31 5.16
C VAL A 26 9.22 -8.75 4.81
N SER A 27 9.30 -7.49 4.38
CA SER A 27 10.57 -6.86 4.03
C SER A 27 11.48 -6.76 5.26
N LEU A 28 12.79 -6.80 5.02
CA LEU A 28 13.83 -6.67 6.03
C LEU A 28 14.36 -5.23 6.05
N PRO A 29 15.09 -4.81 7.11
CA PRO A 29 15.76 -3.51 7.13
C PRO A 29 16.63 -3.31 5.87
N PRO A 30 16.63 -2.11 5.27
CA PRO A 30 16.03 -0.86 5.75
C PRO A 30 14.55 -0.65 5.40
N TYR A 31 13.88 -1.66 4.82
CA TYR A 31 12.51 -1.59 4.30
C TYR A 31 11.47 -2.28 5.20
N ASP A 32 11.85 -2.63 6.42
CA ASP A 32 10.99 -3.35 7.36
C ASP A 32 9.68 -2.56 7.60
N SER A 33 8.48 -3.14 7.47
CA SER A 33 8.14 -4.51 7.09
C SER A 33 7.23 -4.55 5.84
N LEU A 34 6.33 -3.59 5.66
CA LEU A 34 5.32 -3.53 4.59
C LEU A 34 5.71 -2.52 3.50
N ASN A 35 6.83 -2.74 2.83
CA ASN A 35 7.23 -1.91 1.69
C ASN A 35 6.46 -2.31 0.41
N LEU A 36 5.85 -1.32 -0.25
CA LEU A 36 5.06 -1.48 -1.49
C LEU A 36 5.81 -0.97 -2.74
N GLY A 37 6.92 -0.24 -2.53
CA GLY A 37 7.72 0.37 -3.57
C GLY A 37 8.64 -0.64 -4.25
N ALA A 38 8.49 -0.81 -5.57
CA ALA A 38 9.32 -1.71 -6.36
C ALA A 38 10.59 -1.05 -6.93
N HIS A 39 10.83 0.23 -6.61
CA HIS A 39 11.91 1.05 -7.18
C HIS A 39 12.82 1.68 -6.13
N CYS A 40 12.81 1.18 -4.90
CA CYS A 40 13.64 1.68 -3.80
C CYS A 40 14.82 0.78 -3.44
N GLY A 41 14.99 -0.38 -4.09
CA GLY A 41 16.09 -1.32 -3.85
C GLY A 41 15.77 -2.49 -2.90
N ASP A 42 14.49 -2.71 -2.58
CA ASP A 42 14.03 -3.88 -1.81
C ASP A 42 13.95 -5.15 -2.68
N ASN A 43 13.82 -6.31 -2.03
CA ASN A 43 13.54 -7.57 -2.71
C ASN A 43 12.14 -7.54 -3.34
N LEU A 44 12.07 -7.73 -4.66
CA LEU A 44 10.82 -7.72 -5.42
C LEU A 44 9.81 -8.78 -4.95
N GLU A 45 10.27 -9.93 -4.46
CA GLU A 45 9.38 -10.97 -3.91
C GLU A 45 8.72 -10.51 -2.62
N HIS A 46 9.46 -9.80 -1.76
CA HIS A 46 8.90 -9.20 -0.55
C HIS A 46 7.89 -8.10 -0.88
N VAL A 47 8.20 -7.25 -1.86
CA VAL A 47 7.29 -6.18 -2.32
C VAL A 47 5.99 -6.77 -2.88
N GLU A 48 6.06 -7.84 -3.67
CA GLU A 48 4.88 -8.52 -4.21
C GLU A 48 4.03 -9.15 -3.08
N GLU A 49 4.67 -9.79 -2.09
CA GLU A 49 3.97 -10.33 -0.92
C GLU A 49 3.31 -9.22 -0.08
N ASN A 50 4.00 -8.10 0.15
CA ASN A 50 3.46 -6.95 0.87
C ASN A 50 2.25 -6.35 0.15
N ARG A 51 2.30 -6.26 -1.19
CA ARG A 51 1.17 -5.82 -2.02
C ARG A 51 -0.03 -6.76 -1.88
N LYS A 52 0.18 -8.08 -1.94
CA LYS A 52 -0.89 -9.07 -1.72
C LYS A 52 -1.55 -8.91 -0.36
N ARG A 53 -0.75 -8.75 0.70
CA ARG A 53 -1.25 -8.53 2.08
C ARG A 53 -2.06 -7.25 2.18
N LEU A 54 -1.59 -6.16 1.59
CA LEU A 54 -2.31 -4.89 1.56
C LEU A 54 -3.68 -5.04 0.86
N PHE A 55 -3.71 -5.67 -0.31
CA PHE A 55 -4.94 -5.80 -1.09
C PHE A 55 -6.00 -6.61 -0.34
N ALA A 56 -5.58 -7.70 0.31
CA ALA A 56 -6.44 -8.49 1.17
C ALA A 56 -6.93 -7.70 2.39
N ALA A 57 -6.02 -7.01 3.10
CA ALA A 57 -6.38 -6.23 4.28
C ALA A 57 -7.34 -5.07 3.96
N GLY A 58 -7.19 -4.45 2.79
CA GLY A 58 -8.00 -3.32 2.34
C GLY A 58 -9.30 -3.72 1.64
N ASN A 59 -9.55 -5.02 1.44
CA ASN A 59 -10.67 -5.53 0.64
C ASN A 59 -10.75 -4.90 -0.75
N LEU A 60 -9.60 -4.76 -1.42
CA LEU A 60 -9.55 -4.13 -2.73
C LEU A 60 -10.26 -5.01 -3.77
N PRO A 61 -11.16 -4.44 -4.59
CA PRO A 61 -11.89 -5.20 -5.61
C PRO A 61 -11.00 -5.58 -6.81
N SER A 62 -9.86 -4.91 -6.97
CA SER A 62 -8.91 -5.09 -8.07
C SER A 62 -7.51 -4.62 -7.66
N LYS A 63 -6.51 -4.90 -8.49
CA LYS A 63 -5.16 -4.34 -8.30
C LYS A 63 -5.21 -2.81 -8.47
N PRO A 64 -4.54 -2.03 -7.61
CA PRO A 64 -4.35 -0.60 -7.83
C PRO A 64 -3.67 -0.32 -9.17
N VAL A 65 -4.06 0.78 -9.81
CA VAL A 65 -3.37 1.29 -11.00
C VAL A 65 -2.24 2.20 -10.51
N TRP A 66 -1.03 1.65 -10.48
CA TRP A 66 0.16 2.43 -10.13
C TRP A 66 0.49 3.41 -11.25
N LEU A 67 0.87 4.63 -10.88
CA LEU A 67 1.32 5.67 -11.79
C LEU A 67 2.85 5.72 -11.83
N GLU A 68 3.39 6.26 -12.92
CA GLU A 68 4.76 6.77 -12.94
C GLU A 68 4.80 8.13 -12.22
N GLN A 69 5.17 8.13 -10.93
CA GLN A 69 5.19 9.35 -10.14
C GLN A 69 6.41 10.22 -10.49
N VAL A 70 6.20 11.18 -11.40
CA VAL A 70 7.23 12.13 -11.87
C VAL A 70 7.30 13.44 -11.06
N HIS A 71 6.62 13.52 -9.91
CA HIS A 71 6.52 14.73 -9.08
C HIS A 71 5.96 15.96 -9.83
N GLY A 72 5.17 15.73 -10.88
CA GLY A 72 4.41 16.75 -11.61
C GLY A 72 3.01 16.98 -11.02
N LYS A 73 2.18 17.70 -11.78
CA LYS A 73 0.78 18.02 -11.43
C LYS A 73 -0.26 17.48 -12.41
N MET A 74 0.16 16.53 -13.26
CA MET A 74 -0.71 15.91 -14.26
C MET A 74 -1.63 14.89 -13.58
N CYS A 75 -2.92 14.91 -13.95
CA CYS A 75 -3.94 13.97 -13.51
C CYS A 75 -4.38 13.09 -14.68
#